data_AF-A0A7C1PBZ4-F1
#
_entry.id   AF-A0A7C1PBZ4-F1
#
_cell.length_a   1.000
_cell.length_b   1.000
_cell.length_c   1.000
_cell.angle_alpha   90.00
_cell.angle_beta   90.00
_cell.angle_gamma   90.00
#
_symmetry.space_group_name_H-M   'P 1'
#
loop_
_entity.id
_entity.type
_entity.pdbx_description
1 polymer ?
#
loop_
_entity_poly.entity_id
_entity_poly.type
_entity_poly.pdbx_seq_one_letter_code
_entity_poly.pdbx_strand_id
1 'polypeptide(L)'
;MAERGQEREREAVQEALELDLELGPRISAHAGPRRRPVIGKVRRGEPTTRCQEPPSPALLQGIAQFNRGEFFEQHETLEEAWIEEDDSIRYLYQGILQIGVGFYHLLRGNPRGAAGMWAKGVRLLESFPPRCCGVDVAALIADTRRCMAELETKGLRDFDLSLIPKIRLVPMGPGRTA
;
A
#
# COMPACT_ATOMS: atom_id res chain seq x y z
N MET A 1 20.59 29.98 4.25
CA MET A 1 21.08 29.19 3.09
C MET A 1 20.87 27.67 3.28
N ALA A 2 20.60 27.18 4.50
CA ALA A 2 20.39 25.74 4.80
C ALA A 2 19.03 25.17 4.32
N GLU A 3 18.02 26.01 4.14
CA GLU A 3 16.66 25.57 3.78
C GLU A 3 16.56 25.05 2.34
N ARG A 4 17.33 25.62 1.40
CA ARG A 4 17.41 25.18 0.00
C ARG A 4 18.06 23.80 -0.19
N GLY A 5 18.82 23.33 0.80
CA GLY A 5 19.43 22.00 0.79
C GLY A 5 18.43 20.92 1.18
N GLN A 6 17.64 21.16 2.22
CA GLN A 6 16.61 20.22 2.69
C GLN A 6 15.44 20.11 1.71
N GLU A 7 15.11 21.19 0.99
CA GLU A 7 14.07 21.19 -0.04
C GLU A 7 14.49 20.40 -1.28
N ARG A 8 15.75 20.52 -1.72
CA ARG A 8 16.31 19.71 -2.82
C ARG A 8 16.46 18.23 -2.47
N GLU A 9 16.80 17.92 -1.21
CA GLU A 9 16.88 16.54 -0.74
C GLU A 9 15.48 15.89 -0.66
N ARG A 10 14.46 16.68 -0.30
CA ARG A 10 13.05 16.26 -0.33
C ARG A 10 12.50 16.12 -1.76
N GLU A 11 12.88 16.99 -2.68
CA GLU A 11 12.56 16.86 -4.11
C GLU A 11 13.26 15.64 -4.74
N ALA A 12 14.52 15.37 -4.40
CA ALA A 12 15.26 14.20 -4.90
C ALA A 12 14.66 12.87 -4.39
N VAL A 13 14.17 12.83 -3.15
CA VAL A 13 13.41 11.67 -2.63
C VAL A 13 12.08 11.52 -3.37
N GLN A 14 11.43 12.63 -3.75
CA GLN A 14 10.17 12.62 -4.49
C GLN A 14 10.35 12.12 -5.93
N GLU A 15 11.43 12.52 -6.61
CA GLU A 15 11.80 12.02 -7.94
C GLU A 15 12.20 10.53 -7.90
N ALA A 16 12.89 10.10 -6.85
CA ALA A 16 13.25 8.69 -6.65
C ALA A 16 12.03 7.78 -6.42
N LEU A 17 11.03 8.24 -5.66
CA LEU A 17 9.80 7.49 -5.37
C LEU A 17 8.84 7.46 -6.58
N GLU A 18 8.77 8.54 -7.35
CA GLU A 18 8.01 8.57 -8.61
C GLU A 18 8.64 7.68 -9.69
N LEU A 19 9.97 7.49 -9.68
CA LEU A 19 10.69 6.57 -10.57
C LEU A 19 10.52 5.08 -10.20
N ASP A 20 10.44 4.74 -8.91
CA ASP A 20 10.26 3.35 -8.43
C ASP A 20 8.85 2.79 -8.69
N LEU A 21 7.89 3.64 -9.07
CA LEU A 21 6.50 3.25 -9.36
C LEU A 21 6.21 2.95 -10.85
N GLU A 22 7.11 3.32 -11.77
CA GLU A 22 7.01 3.01 -13.21
C GLU A 22 8.06 1.99 -13.68
N LEU A 23 9.18 1.86 -12.97
CA LEU A 23 10.23 0.88 -13.21
C LEU A 23 10.39 0.04 -11.94
N GLY A 24 10.20 -1.28 -12.03
CA GLY A 24 10.31 -2.19 -10.87
C GLY A 24 11.63 -2.05 -10.07
N PRO A 25 11.75 -2.81 -8.96
CA PRO A 25 12.51 -2.44 -7.78
C PRO A 25 13.97 -2.02 -8.05
N ARG A 26 14.37 -0.85 -7.51
CA ARG A 26 15.78 -0.46 -7.40
C ARG A 26 16.43 -1.12 -6.19
N ILE A 27 17.60 -1.67 -6.45
CA ILE A 27 18.43 -2.46 -5.53
C ILE A 27 19.02 -1.52 -4.48
N SER A 28 18.66 -1.68 -3.21
CA SER A 28 19.36 -1.01 -2.11
C SER A 28 20.82 -1.49 -2.04
N ALA A 29 21.76 -0.56 -2.00
CA ALA A 29 23.19 -0.78 -2.23
C ALA A 29 23.98 -1.39 -1.04
N HIS A 30 23.33 -1.97 -0.03
CA HIS A 30 24.02 -2.41 1.20
C HIS A 30 23.83 -3.88 1.61
N ALA A 31 23.43 -4.75 0.70
CA ALA A 31 23.47 -6.20 0.95
C ALA A 31 24.16 -6.91 -0.22
N GLY A 32 25.08 -7.83 0.10
CA GLY A 32 25.77 -8.67 -0.89
C GLY A 32 24.81 -9.44 -1.81
N PRO A 33 25.31 -10.13 -2.84
CA PRO A 33 24.49 -10.64 -3.94
C PRO A 33 23.51 -11.71 -3.45
N ARG A 34 22.28 -11.32 -3.09
CA ARG A 34 21.17 -12.26 -2.90
C ARG A 34 20.76 -12.74 -4.29
N ARG A 35 20.84 -14.05 -4.53
CA ARG A 35 20.32 -14.67 -5.75
C ARG A 35 18.82 -14.35 -5.84
N ARG A 36 18.42 -13.57 -6.84
CA ARG A 36 17.01 -13.27 -7.10
C ARG A 36 16.29 -14.58 -7.48
N PRO A 37 15.18 -14.95 -6.82
CA PRO A 37 14.28 -15.94 -7.38
C PRO A 37 13.80 -15.46 -8.74
N VAL A 38 13.73 -16.35 -9.72
CA VAL A 38 13.02 -16.06 -10.98
C VAL A 38 11.54 -16.05 -10.61
N ILE A 39 11.03 -14.87 -10.26
CA ILE A 39 9.62 -14.67 -9.91
C ILE A 39 8.78 -15.18 -11.09
N GLY A 40 8.02 -16.26 -10.87
CA GLY A 40 7.05 -16.76 -11.83
C GLY A 40 6.07 -15.64 -12.19
N LYS A 41 5.71 -15.52 -13.48
CA LYS A 41 4.80 -14.48 -13.98
C LYS A 41 3.35 -14.72 -13.51
N VAL A 42 3.08 -14.63 -12.21
CA VAL A 42 1.71 -14.65 -11.69
C VAL A 42 0.98 -13.43 -12.25
N ARG A 43 -0.17 -13.66 -12.87
CA ARG A 43 -0.90 -12.58 -13.53
C ARG A 43 -1.75 -11.81 -12.51
N ARG A 44 -1.84 -10.49 -12.67
CA ARG A 44 -2.86 -9.68 -11.98
C ARG A 44 -4.25 -10.27 -12.23
N GLY A 45 -4.99 -10.56 -11.16
CA GLY A 45 -6.33 -11.13 -11.23
C GLY A 45 -6.42 -12.65 -11.18
N GLU A 46 -5.30 -13.37 -11.08
CA GLU A 46 -5.35 -14.82 -10.79
C GLU A 46 -5.83 -15.03 -9.34
N PRO A 47 -6.93 -15.79 -9.12
CA PRO A 47 -7.47 -16.02 -7.79
C PRO A 47 -6.45 -16.73 -6.91
N THR A 48 -6.05 -16.09 -5.79
CA THR A 48 -5.27 -16.77 -4.75
C THR A 48 -6.19 -17.55 -3.83
N THR A 49 -5.81 -18.78 -3.48
CA THR A 49 -6.47 -19.54 -2.40
C THR A 49 -6.01 -19.07 -1.01
N ARG A 50 -4.92 -18.29 -0.94
CA ARG A 50 -4.26 -17.89 0.31
C ARG A 50 -5.02 -16.82 1.11
N CYS A 51 -6.11 -16.27 0.56
CA CYS A 51 -6.97 -15.36 1.33
C CYS A 51 -7.56 -15.97 2.60
N GLN A 52 -7.61 -17.31 2.68
CA GLN A 52 -8.07 -18.05 3.85
C GLN A 52 -6.96 -18.33 4.86
N GLU A 53 -5.75 -17.84 4.64
CA GLU A 53 -4.65 -17.95 5.60
C GLU A 53 -4.69 -16.79 6.61
N PRO A 54 -4.14 -16.96 7.82
CA PRO A 54 -3.92 -15.84 8.72
C PRO A 54 -2.97 -14.80 8.11
N PRO A 55 -3.07 -13.52 8.51
CA PRO A 55 -2.14 -12.49 8.05
C PRO A 55 -0.71 -12.83 8.47
N SER A 56 0.24 -12.61 7.55
CA SER A 56 1.66 -12.74 7.86
C SER A 56 2.10 -11.68 8.90
N PRO A 57 3.20 -11.92 9.64
CA PRO A 57 3.74 -10.91 10.57
C PRO A 57 4.03 -9.56 9.90
N ALA A 58 4.57 -9.58 8.67
CA ALA A 58 4.84 -8.37 7.90
C ALA A 58 3.55 -7.62 7.51
N LEU A 59 2.49 -8.35 7.12
CA LEU A 59 1.18 -7.74 6.87
C LEU A 59 0.62 -7.06 8.12
N LEU A 60 0.68 -7.74 9.27
CA LEU A 60 0.24 -7.17 10.55
C LEU A 60 1.02 -5.91 10.92
N GLN A 61 2.34 -5.93 10.73
CA GLN A 61 3.20 -4.78 10.99
C GLN A 61 2.86 -3.59 10.08
N GLY A 62 2.75 -3.83 8.76
CA GLY A 62 2.38 -2.78 7.80
C GLY A 62 1.01 -2.18 8.09
N ILE A 63 0.03 -3.01 8.49
CA ILE A 63 -1.29 -2.54 8.91
C ILE A 63 -1.19 -1.67 10.18
N ALA A 64 -0.37 -2.07 11.15
CA ALA A 64 -0.19 -1.31 12.38
C ALA A 64 0.47 0.06 12.10
N GLN A 65 1.48 0.11 11.23
CA GLN A 65 2.13 1.34 10.79
C GLN A 65 1.14 2.25 10.04
N PHE A 66 0.38 1.70 9.08
CA PHE A 66 -0.70 2.43 8.40
C PHE A 66 -1.67 3.06 9.41
N ASN A 67 -2.11 2.27 10.38
CA ASN A 67 -3.07 2.71 11.39
C ASN A 67 -2.49 3.73 12.37
N ARG A 68 -1.16 3.88 12.46
CA ARG A 68 -0.51 4.97 13.21
C ARG A 68 -0.20 6.20 12.35
N GLY A 69 -0.40 6.13 11.03
CA GLY A 69 -0.04 7.20 10.09
C GLY A 69 1.44 7.18 9.69
N GLU A 70 2.16 6.11 10.00
CA GLU A 70 3.56 5.85 9.64
C GLU A 70 3.63 5.30 8.21
N PHE A 71 3.20 6.11 7.24
CA PHE A 71 3.01 5.66 5.86
C PHE A 71 4.31 5.32 5.13
N PHE A 72 5.43 5.91 5.54
CA PHE A 72 6.74 5.60 4.98
C PHE A 72 7.24 4.24 5.48
N GLU A 73 7.18 4.00 6.78
CA GLU A 73 7.58 2.73 7.40
C GLU A 73 6.68 1.58 6.94
N GLN A 74 5.39 1.87 6.76
CA GLN A 74 4.44 0.96 6.14
C GLN A 74 4.88 0.58 4.73
N HIS A 75 5.27 1.57 3.91
CA HIS A 75 5.74 1.33 2.54
C HIS A 75 6.91 0.35 2.55
N GLU A 76 7.97 0.65 3.32
CA GLU A 76 9.17 -0.20 3.37
C GLU A 76 8.83 -1.63 3.82
N THR A 77 8.02 -1.76 4.87
CA THR A 77 7.65 -3.06 5.44
C THR A 77 6.85 -3.90 4.44
N LEU A 78 5.86 -3.31 3.77
CA LEU A 78 5.06 -4.06 2.79
C LEU A 78 5.83 -4.30 1.49
N GLU A 79 6.78 -3.42 1.14
CA GLU A 79 7.64 -3.60 -0.03
C GLU A 79 8.51 -4.83 0.07
N GLU A 80 9.24 -4.96 1.18
CA GLU A 80 10.06 -6.13 1.46
C GLU A 80 9.21 -7.42 1.41
N ALA A 81 8.02 -7.39 2.01
CA ALA A 81 7.12 -8.53 2.03
C ALA A 81 6.61 -8.95 0.64
N TRP A 82 6.23 -8.01 -0.23
CA TRP A 82 5.67 -8.37 -1.54
C TRP A 82 6.75 -8.76 -2.55
N ILE A 83 7.98 -8.26 -2.40
CA ILE A 83 9.13 -8.66 -3.23
C ILE A 83 9.47 -10.14 -3.03
N GLU A 84 9.37 -10.63 -1.80
CA GLU A 84 9.65 -12.04 -1.46
C GLU A 84 8.46 -12.98 -1.71
N GLU A 85 7.26 -12.44 -1.91
CA GLU A 85 6.05 -13.25 -2.13
C GLU A 85 5.96 -13.74 -3.57
N ASP A 86 5.74 -15.04 -3.76
CA ASP A 86 5.62 -15.67 -5.08
C ASP A 86 4.17 -15.79 -5.57
N ASP A 87 3.19 -15.77 -4.67
CA ASP A 87 1.76 -15.91 -4.98
C ASP A 87 1.10 -14.56 -5.41
N SER A 88 -0.12 -14.61 -5.98
CA SER A 88 -0.87 -13.39 -6.34
C SER A 88 -1.30 -12.58 -5.11
N ILE A 89 -1.22 -13.16 -3.90
CA ILE A 89 -1.42 -12.45 -2.65
C ILE A 89 -0.50 -11.22 -2.50
N ARG A 90 0.66 -11.17 -3.19
CA ARG A 90 1.52 -9.98 -3.28
C ARG A 90 0.74 -8.70 -3.66
N TYR A 91 -0.32 -8.83 -4.46
CA TYR A 91 -1.13 -7.69 -4.88
C TYR A 91 -2.03 -7.14 -3.76
N LEU A 92 -2.31 -7.92 -2.72
CA LEU A 92 -2.97 -7.42 -1.50
C LEU A 92 -2.03 -6.44 -0.78
N TYR A 93 -0.77 -6.84 -0.59
CA TYR A 93 0.28 -6.02 0.02
C TYR A 93 0.51 -4.75 -0.81
N GLN A 94 0.68 -4.88 -2.14
CA GLN A 94 0.81 -3.73 -3.03
C GLN A 94 -0.41 -2.82 -2.97
N GLY A 95 -1.64 -3.37 -2.93
CA GLY A 95 -2.86 -2.58 -2.82
C GLY A 95 -2.91 -1.72 -1.56
N ILE A 96 -2.61 -2.33 -0.41
CA ILE A 96 -2.52 -1.62 0.88
C ILE A 96 -1.40 -0.58 0.86
N LEU A 97 -0.24 -0.95 0.33
CA LEU A 97 0.93 -0.07 0.20
C LEU A 97 0.60 1.17 -0.61
N GLN A 98 -0.02 1.02 -1.78
CA GLN A 98 -0.40 2.14 -2.63
C GLN A 98 -1.39 3.07 -1.94
N ILE A 99 -2.31 2.53 -1.13
CA ILE A 99 -3.23 3.37 -0.36
C ILE A 99 -2.47 4.21 0.67
N GLY A 100 -1.50 3.63 1.38
CA GLY A 100 -0.66 4.37 2.34
C GLY A 100 0.20 5.43 1.68
N VAL A 101 0.83 5.10 0.54
CA VAL A 101 1.57 6.08 -0.28
C VAL A 101 0.66 7.23 -0.72
N GLY A 102 -0.61 6.96 -1.04
CA GLY A 102 -1.58 8.03 -1.33
C GLY A 102 -1.79 8.99 -0.16
N PHE A 103 -1.87 8.50 1.08
CA PHE A 103 -1.94 9.36 2.27
C PHE A 103 -0.63 10.10 2.54
N TYR A 104 0.52 9.48 2.26
CA TYR A 104 1.81 10.17 2.31
C TYR A 104 1.85 11.38 1.35
N HIS A 105 1.39 11.22 0.11
CA HIS A 105 1.27 12.33 -0.85
C HIS A 105 0.28 13.40 -0.38
N LEU A 106 -0.88 12.99 0.14
CA LEU A 106 -1.89 13.92 0.65
C LEU A 106 -1.30 14.83 1.74
N LEU A 107 -0.64 14.26 2.75
CA LEU A 107 -0.07 15.00 3.88
C LEU A 107 1.09 15.92 3.49
N ARG A 108 1.69 15.72 2.32
CA ARG A 108 2.73 16.59 1.73
C ARG A 108 2.21 17.59 0.72
N GLY A 109 0.89 17.70 0.59
CA GLY A 109 0.25 18.66 -0.29
C GLY A 109 0.29 18.29 -1.78
N ASN A 110 0.38 16.99 -2.09
CA ASN A 110 0.31 16.48 -3.46
C ASN A 110 -1.02 15.71 -3.68
N PRO A 111 -2.14 16.41 -3.95
CA PRO A 111 -3.45 15.77 -4.08
C PRO A 111 -3.57 14.92 -5.36
N ARG A 112 -2.85 15.30 -6.43
CA ARG A 112 -2.82 14.53 -7.68
C ARG A 112 -2.12 13.19 -7.48
N GLY A 113 -0.99 13.19 -6.78
CA GLY A 113 -0.27 11.97 -6.38
C GLY A 113 -1.14 11.09 -5.48
N ALA A 114 -1.80 11.69 -4.47
CA ALA A 114 -2.72 10.99 -3.58
C ALA A 114 -3.82 10.23 -4.34
N ALA A 115 -4.56 10.96 -5.20
CA ALA A 115 -5.64 10.37 -5.99
C ALA A 115 -5.15 9.26 -6.92
N GLY A 116 -3.99 9.44 -7.56
CA GLY A 116 -3.38 8.44 -8.44
C GLY A 116 -3.03 7.15 -7.71
N MET A 117 -2.41 7.25 -6.53
CA MET A 117 -2.01 6.09 -5.74
C MET A 117 -3.21 5.36 -5.12
N TRP A 118 -4.20 6.11 -4.61
CA TRP A 118 -5.46 5.52 -4.16
C TRP A 118 -6.19 4.76 -5.27
N ALA A 119 -6.27 5.32 -6.48
CA ALA A 119 -6.90 4.64 -7.62
C ALA A 119 -6.15 3.34 -8.02
N LYS A 120 -4.82 3.34 -7.98
CA LYS A 120 -4.00 2.14 -8.22
C LYS A 120 -4.24 1.09 -7.13
N GLY A 121 -4.19 1.49 -5.86
CA GLY A 121 -4.40 0.61 -4.72
C GLY A 121 -5.79 -0.04 -4.71
N VAL A 122 -6.84 0.77 -4.91
CA VAL A 122 -8.23 0.28 -5.02
C VAL A 122 -8.36 -0.77 -6.15
N ARG A 123 -7.80 -0.50 -7.33
CA ARG A 123 -7.85 -1.44 -8.46
C ARG A 123 -7.18 -2.79 -8.16
N LEU A 124 -6.07 -2.78 -7.41
CA LEU A 124 -5.41 -4.01 -6.97
C LEU A 124 -6.31 -4.77 -5.99
N LEU A 125 -6.87 -4.07 -5.00
CA LEU A 125 -7.71 -4.66 -3.96
C LEU A 125 -9.05 -5.19 -4.49
N GLU A 126 -9.59 -4.63 -5.57
CA GLU A 126 -10.81 -5.14 -6.24
C GLU A 126 -10.67 -6.56 -6.80
N SER A 127 -9.44 -7.06 -6.98
CA SER A 127 -9.19 -8.43 -7.41
C SER A 127 -9.33 -9.45 -6.26
N PHE A 128 -9.50 -8.99 -5.03
CA PHE A 128 -9.60 -9.83 -3.84
C PHE A 128 -11.04 -9.95 -3.33
N PRO A 129 -11.40 -11.06 -2.65
CA PRO A 129 -12.67 -11.15 -1.95
C PRO A 129 -12.79 -10.04 -0.89
N PRO A 130 -14.03 -9.71 -0.44
CA PRO A 130 -14.26 -8.69 0.59
C PRO A 130 -13.42 -8.83 1.86
N ARG A 131 -12.96 -10.06 2.13
CA ARG A 131 -12.07 -10.41 3.23
C ARG A 131 -10.94 -11.30 2.70
N CYS A 132 -9.70 -10.92 2.98
CA CYS A 132 -8.52 -11.68 2.56
C CYS A 132 -7.42 -11.54 3.61
N CYS A 133 -6.81 -12.65 4.05
CA CYS A 133 -5.78 -12.68 5.09
C CYS A 133 -6.19 -11.94 6.37
N GLY A 134 -7.44 -12.07 6.79
CA GLY A 134 -7.99 -11.35 7.95
C GLY A 134 -8.21 -9.85 7.73
N VAL A 135 -7.87 -9.27 6.58
CA VAL A 135 -8.12 -7.85 6.24
C VAL A 135 -9.56 -7.67 5.76
N ASP A 136 -10.23 -6.62 6.25
CA ASP A 136 -11.50 -6.14 5.68
C ASP A 136 -11.23 -5.29 4.43
N VAL A 137 -11.04 -5.98 3.31
CA VAL A 137 -10.69 -5.37 2.01
C VAL A 137 -11.82 -4.48 1.51
N ALA A 138 -13.07 -4.93 1.64
CA ALA A 138 -14.23 -4.17 1.20
C ALA A 138 -14.35 -2.84 1.94
N ALA A 139 -14.14 -2.82 3.26
CA ALA A 139 -14.17 -1.60 4.03
C ALA A 139 -13.01 -0.66 3.66
N LEU A 140 -11.80 -1.18 3.45
CA LEU A 140 -10.66 -0.36 3.02
C LEU A 140 -10.93 0.31 1.66
N ILE A 141 -11.45 -0.43 0.68
CA ILE A 141 -11.83 0.12 -0.63
C ILE A 141 -12.89 1.21 -0.47
N ALA A 142 -13.94 0.95 0.29
CA ALA A 142 -15.02 1.90 0.51
C ALA A 142 -14.53 3.19 1.18
N ASP A 143 -13.70 3.05 2.22
CA ASP A 143 -13.16 4.18 2.96
C ASP A 143 -12.19 5.01 2.10
N THR A 144 -11.34 4.37 1.29
CA THR A 144 -10.46 5.08 0.34
C THR A 144 -11.25 5.80 -0.75
N ARG A 145 -12.33 5.20 -1.28
CA ARG A 145 -13.21 5.88 -2.25
C ARG A 145 -13.90 7.11 -1.65
N ARG A 146 -14.26 7.09 -0.35
CA ARG A 146 -14.77 8.28 0.34
C ARG A 146 -13.70 9.38 0.41
N CYS A 147 -12.44 9.03 0.67
CA CYS A 147 -11.33 10.00 0.61
C CYS A 147 -11.17 10.60 -0.80
N MET A 148 -11.27 9.78 -1.85
CA MET A 148 -11.20 10.27 -3.23
C MET A 148 -12.31 11.28 -3.53
N ALA A 149 -13.56 10.96 -3.17
CA ALA A 149 -14.71 11.83 -3.39
C ALA A 149 -14.63 13.14 -2.57
N GLU A 150 -14.17 13.06 -1.32
CA GLU A 150 -13.93 14.25 -0.49
C GLU A 150 -12.87 15.15 -1.12
N LEU A 151 -11.73 14.57 -1.53
CA LEU A 151 -10.64 15.31 -2.14
C LEU A 151 -11.07 15.98 -3.45
N GLU A 152 -11.89 15.30 -4.26
CA GLU A 152 -12.46 15.86 -5.48
C GLU A 152 -13.43 17.02 -5.20
N THR A 153 -14.27 16.88 -4.18
CA THR A 153 -15.33 17.85 -3.86
C THR A 153 -14.81 19.08 -3.15
N LYS A 154 -13.95 18.89 -2.13
CA LYS A 154 -13.48 19.96 -1.24
C LYS A 154 -12.07 20.44 -1.57
N GLY A 155 -11.30 19.65 -2.31
CA GLY A 155 -9.88 19.92 -2.53
C GLY A 155 -9.04 19.66 -1.27
N LEU A 156 -7.73 19.77 -1.44
CA LEU A 156 -6.75 19.47 -0.39
C LEU A 156 -6.92 20.36 0.86
N ARG A 157 -7.20 21.66 0.65
CA ARG A 157 -7.22 22.65 1.73
C ARG A 157 -8.27 22.35 2.79
N ASP A 158 -9.43 21.85 2.35
CA ASP A 158 -10.60 21.60 3.20
C ASP A 158 -10.86 20.09 3.36
N PHE A 159 -9.86 19.25 3.07
CA PHE A 159 -9.94 17.81 3.24
C PHE A 159 -10.04 17.43 4.73
N ASP A 160 -11.05 16.63 5.08
CA ASP A 160 -11.21 16.13 6.45
C ASP A 160 -10.25 14.96 6.73
N LEU A 161 -9.18 15.23 7.49
CA LEU A 161 -8.19 14.22 7.89
C LEU A 161 -8.77 13.11 8.76
N SER A 162 -9.95 13.29 9.37
CA SER A 162 -10.61 12.20 10.11
C SER A 162 -11.12 11.09 9.19
N LEU A 163 -11.20 11.33 7.88
CA LEU A 163 -11.56 10.32 6.89
C LEU A 163 -10.43 9.34 6.56
N ILE A 164 -9.18 9.61 6.99
CA ILE A 164 -8.07 8.68 6.81
C ILE A 164 -8.47 7.33 7.45
N PRO A 165 -8.55 6.24 6.67
CA PRO A 165 -9.06 4.97 7.14
C PRO A 165 -8.17 4.37 8.21
N LYS A 166 -8.76 3.49 9.01
CA LYS A 166 -8.02 2.47 9.75
C LYS A 166 -8.30 1.13 9.10
N ILE A 167 -7.25 0.40 8.73
CA ILE A 167 -7.38 -0.96 8.21
C ILE A 167 -7.87 -1.85 9.34
N ARG A 168 -9.01 -2.50 9.11
CA ARG A 168 -9.67 -3.37 10.08
C ARG A 168 -9.23 -4.82 9.86
N LEU A 169 -8.91 -5.50 10.94
CA LEU A 169 -8.72 -6.94 10.97
C LEU A 169 -10.01 -7.61 11.45
N VAL A 170 -10.50 -8.57 10.69
CA VAL A 170 -11.75 -9.30 10.94
C VAL A 170 -11.42 -10.77 11.25
N PRO A 171 -11.86 -11.31 12.41
CA PRO A 171 -11.56 -12.69 12.81
C PRO A 171 -11.95 -13.67 11.71
N MET A 172 -11.01 -14.46 11.23
CA MET A 172 -11.33 -15.55 10.32
C MET A 172 -12.33 -16.47 11.03
N GLY A 173 -13.50 -16.66 10.43
CA GLY A 173 -14.49 -17.58 10.99
C GLY A 173 -13.88 -18.98 11.12
N PRO A 174 -14.39 -19.84 12.01
CA PRO A 174 -13.93 -21.23 12.05
C PRO A 174 -14.09 -21.78 10.64
N GLY A 175 -12.96 -22.18 10.03
CA GLY A 175 -12.97 -22.85 8.74
C GLY A 175 -13.99 -23.97 8.84
N ARG A 176 -14.93 -24.05 7.89
CA ARG A 176 -15.87 -25.17 7.85
C ARG A 176 -15.02 -26.43 7.72
N THR A 177 -14.80 -27.13 8.83
CA THR A 177 -14.44 -28.54 8.82
C THR A 177 -15.63 -29.25 8.21
N ALA A 178 -15.47 -29.63 6.94
CA ALA A 178 -16.36 -30.57 6.27
C ALA A 178 -16.21 -31.96 6.91
#